data_AF-A0A3N9XML1-F1
#
_entry.id   AF-A0A3N9XML1-F1
#
_cell.length_a   1.000
_cell.length_b   1.000
_cell.length_c   1.000
_cell.angle_alpha   90.00
_cell.angle_beta   90.00
_cell.angle_gamma   90.00
#
_symmetry.space_group_name_H-M   'P 1'
#
loop_
_entity.id
_entity.type
_entity.pdbx_description
1 polymer ?
#
loop_
_entity_poly.entity_id
_entity_poly.type
_entity_poly.pdbx_seq_one_letter_code
_entity_poly.pdbx_strand_id
1 'polypeptide(L)'
;TPPTTTPPPTPGNPTRYLLPGGGLGAAGSAATTTVAAANGNHDGTPTNAQVFTATGLNLAYAGGQTAFDLFVDAGTAVGNGVQVRISYDLTGNGSWERVETLRYFATDPVTGYEHYTQNAGLSSATGTLGALSNGTVRVEVWSAIGNNPTTVGIGNQSVLRLPYS
;
A
#
# COMPACT_ATOMS: atom_id res chain seq x y z
N THR A 1 -30.49 -25.79 22.20
CA THR A 1 -29.13 -25.24 22.30
C THR A 1 -29.24 -23.74 22.17
N PRO A 2 -28.74 -22.91 23.12
CA PRO A 2 -28.73 -21.46 22.95
C PRO A 2 -27.81 -21.10 21.77
N PRO A 3 -28.13 -20.08 20.95
CA PRO A 3 -27.22 -19.64 19.90
C PRO A 3 -25.96 -19.06 20.55
N THR A 4 -24.80 -19.52 20.10
CA THR A 4 -23.50 -18.95 20.45
C THR A 4 -23.41 -17.56 19.82
N THR A 5 -23.55 -16.52 20.63
CA THR A 5 -23.23 -15.15 20.19
C THR A 5 -21.72 -15.00 20.18
N THR A 6 -21.11 -15.11 19.00
CA THR A 6 -19.72 -14.69 18.80
C THR A 6 -19.61 -13.21 19.19
N PRO A 7 -18.65 -12.82 20.05
CA PRO A 7 -18.42 -11.42 20.36
C PRO A 7 -18.22 -10.63 19.04
N PRO A 8 -18.71 -9.38 18.93
CA PRO A 8 -18.40 -8.55 17.79
C PRO A 8 -16.88 -8.50 17.60
N PRO A 9 -16.35 -8.66 16.38
CA PRO A 9 -14.92 -8.53 16.15
C PRO A 9 -14.47 -7.17 16.68
N THR A 10 -13.36 -7.14 17.42
CA THR A 10 -12.73 -5.89 17.85
C THR A 10 -12.44 -5.07 16.60
N PRO A 11 -12.87 -3.80 16.51
CA PRO A 11 -12.59 -2.97 15.34
C PRO A 11 -11.09 -2.94 15.12
N GLY A 12 -10.63 -3.43 13.97
CA GLY A 12 -9.24 -3.24 13.58
C GLY A 12 -8.98 -1.74 13.40
N ASN A 13 -7.75 -1.28 13.61
CA ASN A 13 -7.41 0.10 13.26
C ASN A 13 -7.47 0.26 11.72
N PRO A 14 -8.05 1.28 11.07
CA PRO A 14 -7.97 1.42 9.61
C PRO A 14 -6.66 2.08 9.14
N THR A 15 -5.90 2.69 10.04
CA THR A 15 -4.58 3.25 9.76
C THR A 15 -3.51 2.15 9.84
N ARG A 16 -2.70 2.03 8.80
CA ARG A 16 -1.71 0.97 8.61
C ARG A 16 -0.39 1.54 8.10
N TYR A 17 0.69 1.30 8.82
CA TYR A 17 2.03 1.68 8.40
C TYR A 17 2.70 0.53 7.66
N LEU A 18 3.53 0.85 6.66
CA LEU A 18 4.44 -0.12 6.05
C LEU A 18 5.51 -0.49 7.08
N LEU A 19 5.74 -1.78 7.32
CA LEU A 19 6.65 -2.25 8.38
C LEU A 19 7.82 -3.07 7.82
N PRO A 20 8.97 -3.10 8.51
CA PRO A 20 10.04 -4.04 8.21
C PRO A 20 9.51 -5.48 8.16
N GLY A 21 10.01 -6.27 7.21
CA GLY A 21 9.55 -7.65 6.99
C GLY A 21 8.25 -7.79 6.20
N GLY A 22 7.71 -6.70 5.63
CA GLY A 22 6.55 -6.76 4.72
C GLY A 22 5.20 -6.76 5.42
N GLY A 23 5.12 -6.26 6.65
CA GLY A 23 3.85 -6.12 7.38
C GLY A 23 3.14 -4.80 7.09
N LEU A 24 1.81 -4.79 7.24
CA LEU A 24 1.00 -3.59 7.42
C LEU A 24 0.39 -3.59 8.82
N GLY A 25 0.65 -2.56 9.64
CA GLY A 25 0.24 -2.61 11.04
C GLY A 25 0.24 -1.27 11.77
N ALA A 26 0.31 -1.31 13.11
CA ALA A 26 0.52 -0.12 13.92
C ALA A 26 1.93 0.47 13.66
N ALA A 27 2.11 1.76 13.93
CA ALA A 27 3.40 2.43 13.71
C ALA A 27 4.53 1.73 14.48
N GLY A 28 5.64 1.48 13.78
CA GLY A 28 6.88 0.97 14.35
C GLY A 28 7.92 2.07 14.64
N SER A 29 9.17 1.68 14.82
CA SER A 29 10.30 2.63 14.77
C SER A 29 10.61 2.99 13.32
N ALA A 30 11.09 4.21 13.07
CA ALA A 30 11.52 4.65 11.75
C ALA A 30 12.56 3.69 11.15
N ALA A 31 12.37 3.32 9.89
CA ALA A 31 13.24 2.42 9.15
C ALA A 31 13.10 2.71 7.65
N THR A 32 13.91 2.05 6.82
CA THR A 32 13.81 2.18 5.37
C THR A 32 13.77 0.81 4.70
N THR A 33 13.23 0.77 3.48
CA THR A 33 13.47 -0.33 2.54
C THR A 33 13.89 0.24 1.19
N THR A 34 14.46 -0.61 0.35
CA THR A 34 14.87 -0.26 -1.01
C THR A 34 13.90 -0.86 -2.02
N VAL A 35 13.37 -0.01 -2.89
CA VAL A 35 12.72 -0.43 -4.13
C VAL A 35 13.79 -0.51 -5.21
N ALA A 36 13.91 -1.68 -5.84
CA ALA A 36 14.89 -1.90 -6.89
C ALA A 36 14.63 -1.00 -8.11
N ALA A 37 15.66 -0.75 -8.91
CA ALA A 37 15.52 -0.06 -10.20
C ALA A 37 14.53 -0.81 -11.11
N ALA A 38 13.82 -0.05 -11.96
CA ALA A 38 12.89 -0.63 -12.93
C ALA A 38 13.65 -1.40 -14.01
N ASN A 39 14.76 -0.84 -14.52
CA ASN A 39 15.53 -1.39 -15.65
C ASN A 39 14.67 -1.65 -16.90
N GLY A 40 13.67 -0.79 -17.13
CA GLY A 40 12.67 -0.94 -18.15
C GLY A 40 11.46 -0.05 -17.87
N ASN A 41 10.40 -0.25 -18.66
CA ASN A 41 9.09 0.35 -18.40
C ASN A 41 8.15 -0.73 -17.85
N HIS A 42 7.70 -0.51 -16.63
CA HIS A 42 6.80 -1.37 -15.87
C HIS A 42 5.60 -0.58 -15.32
N ASP A 43 5.22 0.51 -16.00
CA ASP A 43 4.02 1.27 -15.67
C ASP A 43 2.78 0.36 -15.67
N GLY A 44 2.05 0.40 -14.56
CA GLY A 44 0.84 -0.36 -14.32
C GLY A 44 1.07 -1.84 -13.98
N THR A 45 2.31 -2.34 -14.06
CA THR A 45 2.64 -3.76 -13.86
C THR A 45 3.73 -3.90 -12.80
N PRO A 46 3.40 -4.35 -11.58
CA PRO A 46 4.39 -4.58 -10.53
C PRO A 46 5.54 -5.48 -11.00
N THR A 47 6.77 -5.05 -10.75
CA THR A 47 7.99 -5.83 -10.95
C THR A 47 8.92 -5.60 -9.76
N ASN A 48 9.60 -6.64 -9.26
CA ASN A 48 10.52 -6.54 -8.12
C ASN A 48 9.95 -5.75 -6.92
N ALA A 49 8.64 -5.87 -6.69
CA ALA A 49 7.91 -5.02 -5.77
C ALA A 49 8.28 -5.31 -4.32
N GLN A 50 8.36 -4.26 -3.51
CA GLN A 50 8.26 -4.38 -2.06
C GLN A 50 6.79 -4.63 -1.71
N VAL A 51 6.52 -5.75 -1.03
CA VAL A 51 5.16 -6.20 -0.73
C VAL A 51 4.90 -6.08 0.77
N PHE A 52 3.81 -5.40 1.12
CA PHE A 52 3.35 -5.21 2.49
C PHE A 52 1.95 -5.75 2.64
N THR A 53 1.69 -6.58 3.66
CA THR A 53 0.40 -7.26 3.82
C THR A 53 -0.14 -7.15 5.25
N ALA A 54 -1.45 -6.95 5.38
CA ALA A 54 -2.21 -7.18 6.60
C ALA A 54 -3.29 -8.23 6.30
N THR A 55 -3.37 -9.29 7.11
CA THR A 55 -4.34 -10.38 6.99
C THR A 55 -5.27 -10.42 8.20
N GLY A 56 -6.37 -11.16 8.10
CA GLY A 56 -7.30 -11.34 9.22
C GLY A 56 -8.06 -10.07 9.60
N LEU A 57 -8.23 -9.16 8.65
CA LEU A 57 -8.90 -7.88 8.87
C LEU A 57 -10.42 -8.08 8.93
N ASN A 58 -11.03 -7.53 9.98
CA ASN A 58 -12.48 -7.52 10.17
C ASN A 58 -12.91 -6.06 10.37
N LEU A 59 -13.33 -5.40 9.29
CA LEU A 59 -13.56 -3.95 9.25
C LEU A 59 -14.80 -3.62 8.42
N ALA A 60 -15.63 -2.73 8.93
CA ALA A 60 -16.80 -2.25 8.18
C ALA A 60 -16.36 -1.18 7.17
N TYR A 61 -16.85 -1.26 5.94
CA TYR A 61 -16.57 -0.23 4.94
C TYR A 61 -17.30 1.06 5.31
N ALA A 62 -16.54 2.16 5.42
CA ALA A 62 -17.05 3.46 5.87
C ALA A 62 -17.30 4.42 4.70
N GLY A 63 -17.06 4.00 3.46
CA GLY A 63 -17.15 4.86 2.27
C GLY A 63 -15.84 5.60 1.96
N GLY A 64 -15.76 6.15 0.75
CA GLY A 64 -14.59 6.91 0.29
C GLY A 64 -13.58 6.06 -0.46
N GLN A 65 -12.30 6.46 -0.38
CA GLN A 65 -11.19 5.82 -1.09
C GLN A 65 -10.01 5.66 -0.13
N THR A 66 -9.08 4.79 -0.50
CA THR A 66 -7.79 4.68 0.18
C THR A 66 -7.04 6.00 0.11
N ALA A 67 -6.65 6.54 1.26
CA ALA A 67 -5.68 7.63 1.33
C ALA A 67 -4.33 7.07 1.78
N PHE A 68 -3.23 7.62 1.28
CA PHE A 68 -1.90 7.20 1.69
C PHE A 68 -0.90 8.35 1.57
N ASP A 69 0.20 8.19 2.29
CA ASP A 69 1.38 9.04 2.19
C ASP A 69 2.61 8.14 2.27
N LEU A 70 3.30 7.97 1.14
CA LEU A 70 4.55 7.21 1.04
C LEU A 70 5.73 8.16 0.94
N PHE A 71 6.71 7.95 1.81
CA PHE A 71 7.96 8.70 1.85
C PHE A 71 8.92 8.04 0.86
N VAL A 72 9.21 8.68 -0.26
CA VAL A 72 10.07 8.14 -1.32
C VAL A 72 11.26 9.08 -1.56
N ASP A 73 12.45 8.53 -1.78
CA ASP A 73 13.67 9.31 -2.04
C ASP A 73 14.55 8.57 -3.06
N ALA A 74 14.67 9.14 -4.26
CA ALA A 74 15.52 8.60 -5.34
C ALA A 74 16.96 9.16 -5.31
N GLY A 75 17.31 9.94 -4.28
CA GLY A 75 18.57 10.63 -4.14
C GLY A 75 18.78 11.58 -5.33
N THR A 76 19.93 11.47 -5.99
CA THR A 76 20.24 12.29 -7.17
C THR A 76 19.87 11.61 -8.49
N ALA A 77 19.06 10.54 -8.46
CA ALA A 77 18.73 9.76 -9.65
C ALA A 77 17.69 10.46 -10.53
N VAL A 78 18.08 10.77 -11.76
CA VAL A 78 17.18 11.37 -12.76
C VAL A 78 16.30 10.30 -13.39
N GLY A 79 15.00 10.61 -13.53
CA GLY A 79 14.06 9.79 -14.30
C GLY A 79 13.53 8.55 -13.59
N ASN A 80 13.59 8.54 -12.25
CA ASN A 80 12.95 7.52 -11.43
C ASN A 80 11.45 7.80 -11.28
N GLY A 81 10.66 6.73 -11.23
CA GLY A 81 9.22 6.82 -10.99
C GLY A 81 8.73 5.63 -10.18
N VAL A 82 8.17 5.89 -8.99
CA VAL A 82 7.66 4.86 -8.08
C VAL A 82 6.15 4.72 -8.26
N GLN A 83 5.63 3.50 -8.24
CA GLN A 83 4.21 3.23 -8.38
C GLN A 83 3.72 2.31 -7.27
N VAL A 84 2.44 2.46 -6.92
CA VAL A 84 1.78 1.64 -5.91
C VAL A 84 0.54 0.95 -6.45
N ARG A 85 0.33 -0.28 -6.00
CA ARG A 85 -0.89 -1.05 -6.18
C ARG A 85 -1.41 -1.49 -4.82
N ILE A 86 -2.71 -1.33 -4.61
CA ILE A 86 -3.39 -1.72 -3.39
C ILE A 86 -4.47 -2.75 -3.76
N SER A 87 -4.36 -3.95 -3.20
CA SER A 87 -5.27 -5.05 -3.48
C SER A 87 -6.00 -5.48 -2.20
N TYR A 88 -7.29 -5.76 -2.32
CA TYR A 88 -8.17 -6.15 -1.23
C TYR A 88 -8.81 -7.50 -1.51
N ASP A 89 -8.52 -8.46 -0.64
CA ASP A 89 -9.27 -9.69 -0.47
C ASP A 89 -10.29 -9.39 0.63
N LEU A 90 -11.50 -9.06 0.23
CA LEU A 90 -12.58 -8.63 1.10
C LEU A 90 -13.14 -9.78 1.93
N THR A 91 -13.05 -11.01 1.42
CA THR A 91 -13.71 -12.18 2.02
C THR A 91 -12.76 -13.17 2.68
N GLY A 92 -11.45 -12.94 2.58
CA GLY A 92 -10.41 -13.81 3.13
C GLY A 92 -10.24 -15.11 2.35
N ASN A 93 -10.64 -15.15 1.08
CA ASN A 93 -10.65 -16.36 0.25
C ASN A 93 -9.37 -16.54 -0.59
N GLY A 94 -8.44 -15.57 -0.54
CA GLY A 94 -7.20 -15.56 -1.30
C GLY A 94 -7.28 -14.94 -2.71
N SER A 95 -8.45 -14.46 -3.13
CA SER A 95 -8.68 -13.72 -4.37
C SER A 95 -8.82 -12.22 -4.10
N TRP A 96 -8.54 -11.40 -5.11
CA TRP A 96 -8.65 -9.94 -5.00
C TRP A 96 -9.99 -9.46 -5.56
N GLU A 97 -10.92 -9.02 -4.72
CA GLU A 97 -12.18 -8.41 -5.17
C GLU A 97 -11.99 -6.95 -5.61
N ARG A 98 -11.00 -6.24 -5.05
CA ARG A 98 -10.66 -4.87 -5.45
C ARG A 98 -9.16 -4.76 -5.69
N VAL A 99 -8.77 -4.20 -6.83
CA VAL A 99 -7.38 -3.83 -7.12
C VAL A 99 -7.35 -2.39 -7.59
N GLU A 100 -6.47 -1.58 -7.01
CA GLU A 100 -6.25 -0.17 -7.32
C GLU A 100 -4.80 0.00 -7.74
N THR A 101 -4.52 0.44 -8.97
CA THR A 101 -3.17 0.82 -9.39
C THR A 101 -3.15 2.33 -9.61
N LEU A 102 -2.27 3.02 -8.88
CA LEU A 102 -2.12 4.47 -8.96
C LEU A 102 -1.18 4.82 -10.12
N ARG A 103 -1.25 6.05 -10.65
CA ARG A 103 -0.20 6.55 -11.55
C ARG A 103 1.12 6.61 -10.79
N TYR A 104 2.23 6.32 -11.49
CA TYR A 104 3.54 6.47 -10.88
C TYR A 104 3.79 7.93 -10.48
N PHE A 105 4.55 8.11 -9.41
CA PHE A 105 5.07 9.38 -8.96
C PHE A 105 6.49 9.54 -9.46
N ALA A 106 6.71 10.53 -10.33
CA ALA A 106 8.05 10.90 -10.77
C ALA A 106 8.76 11.62 -9.64
N THR A 107 9.88 11.06 -9.19
CA THR A 107 10.70 11.65 -8.13
C THR A 107 11.57 12.77 -8.68
N ASP A 108 11.83 13.80 -7.88
CA ASP A 108 12.87 14.78 -8.18
C ASP A 108 14.27 14.25 -7.80
N PRO A 109 15.34 14.62 -8.54
CA PRO A 109 16.69 14.14 -8.27
C PRO A 109 17.36 14.96 -7.15
N VAL A 110 16.68 15.12 -6.02
CA VAL A 110 17.16 15.84 -4.83
C VAL A 110 17.07 14.91 -3.63
N THR A 111 18.14 14.87 -2.81
CA THR A 111 18.13 14.08 -1.57
C THR A 111 17.10 14.62 -0.58
N GLY A 112 16.28 13.72 -0.05
CA GLY A 112 15.20 14.04 0.87
C GLY A 112 13.93 13.28 0.50
N TYR A 113 13.07 13.02 1.49
CA TYR A 113 11.80 12.38 1.21
C TYR A 113 10.84 13.31 0.47
N GLU A 114 10.35 12.84 -0.66
CA GLU A 114 9.15 13.32 -1.31
C GLU A 114 7.92 12.52 -0.83
N HIS A 115 6.74 13.13 -0.99
CA HIS A 115 5.47 12.56 -0.54
C HIS A 115 4.65 12.06 -1.74
N TYR A 116 4.69 10.77 -1.98
CA TYR A 116 3.81 10.11 -2.93
C TYR A 116 2.47 9.81 -2.25
N THR A 117 1.41 10.48 -2.72
CA THR A 117 0.05 10.36 -2.15
C THR A 117 -0.95 9.92 -3.21
N GLN A 118 -2.19 9.62 -2.78
CA GLN A 118 -3.30 9.27 -3.69
C GLN A 118 -3.60 10.36 -4.74
N ASN A 119 -3.11 11.60 -4.56
CA ASN A 119 -3.33 12.70 -5.48
C ASN A 119 -2.66 12.49 -6.85
N ALA A 120 -1.72 11.53 -6.97
CA ALA A 120 -1.24 11.07 -8.28
C ALA A 120 -2.37 10.49 -9.16
N GLY A 121 -3.46 10.05 -8.53
CA GLY A 121 -4.67 9.57 -9.17
C GLY A 121 -4.58 8.10 -9.61
N LEU A 122 -5.75 7.48 -9.79
CA LEU A 122 -5.86 6.11 -10.28
C LEU A 122 -5.39 6.02 -11.74
N SER A 123 -4.51 5.07 -12.01
CA SER A 123 -4.16 4.59 -13.36
C SER A 123 -5.19 3.56 -13.83
N SER A 124 -5.50 2.57 -12.97
CA SER A 124 -6.53 1.58 -13.22
C SER A 124 -7.15 1.09 -11.91
N ALA A 125 -8.36 0.54 -12.02
CA ALA A 125 -9.03 -0.05 -10.87
C ALA A 125 -10.05 -1.12 -11.30
N THR A 126 -10.16 -2.21 -10.56
CA THR A 126 -11.15 -3.28 -10.78
C THR A 126 -11.99 -3.48 -9.53
N GLY A 127 -13.24 -3.94 -9.70
CA GLY A 127 -14.16 -4.23 -8.61
C GLY A 127 -14.53 -3.02 -7.75
N THR A 128 -15.07 -3.29 -6.56
CA THR A 128 -15.62 -2.29 -5.63
C THR A 128 -15.16 -2.57 -4.21
N LEU A 129 -14.92 -1.52 -3.43
CA LEU A 129 -14.66 -1.67 -2.00
C LEU A 129 -15.93 -2.17 -1.29
N GLY A 130 -15.73 -2.97 -0.26
CA GLY A 130 -16.76 -3.53 0.61
C GLY A 130 -16.14 -3.88 1.95
N ALA A 131 -16.95 -4.40 2.87
CA ALA A 131 -16.47 -4.80 4.20
C ALA A 131 -15.37 -5.88 4.10
N LEU A 132 -14.42 -5.83 5.03
CA LEU A 132 -13.41 -6.87 5.20
C LEU A 132 -13.93 -7.87 6.24
N SER A 133 -13.97 -9.15 5.86
CA SER A 133 -14.32 -10.26 6.74
C SER A 133 -13.22 -11.29 6.67
N ASN A 134 -12.40 -11.38 7.72
CA ASN A 134 -11.13 -12.11 7.70
C ASN A 134 -10.25 -11.77 6.48
N GLY A 135 -10.36 -10.53 5.99
CA GLY A 135 -9.81 -10.12 4.71
C GLY A 135 -8.32 -9.81 4.75
N THR A 136 -7.76 -9.58 3.57
CA THR A 136 -6.36 -9.21 3.37
C THR A 136 -6.26 -7.90 2.59
N VAL A 137 -5.38 -7.01 3.04
CA VAL A 137 -4.96 -5.84 2.25
C VAL A 137 -3.48 -6.01 1.92
N ARG A 138 -3.14 -5.84 0.64
CA ARG A 138 -1.77 -5.88 0.13
C ARG A 138 -1.42 -4.57 -0.54
N VAL A 139 -0.22 -4.08 -0.26
CA VAL A 139 0.39 -2.93 -0.92
C VAL A 139 1.67 -3.40 -1.61
N GLU A 140 1.75 -3.13 -2.90
CA GLU A 140 2.92 -3.41 -3.73
C GLU A 140 3.52 -2.07 -4.17
N VAL A 141 4.80 -1.83 -3.86
CA VAL A 141 5.53 -0.62 -4.25
C VAL A 141 6.69 -1.02 -5.15
N TRP A 142 6.77 -0.46 -6.35
CA TRP A 142 7.82 -0.76 -7.33
C TRP A 142 8.28 0.48 -8.08
N SER A 143 9.45 0.41 -8.70
CA SER A 143 9.87 1.39 -9.70
C SER A 143 9.19 1.06 -11.02
N ALA A 144 8.27 1.90 -11.47
CA ALA A 144 7.64 1.78 -12.79
C ALA A 144 8.61 2.15 -13.91
N ILE A 145 9.49 3.12 -13.67
CA ILE A 145 10.55 3.55 -14.59
C ILE A 145 11.81 3.92 -13.80
N GLY A 146 12.93 4.06 -14.50
CA GLY A 146 14.21 4.49 -13.93
C GLY A 146 15.21 3.34 -13.76
N ASN A 147 16.49 3.72 -13.76
CA ASN A 147 17.61 2.77 -13.73
C ASN A 147 18.35 2.76 -12.39
N ASN A 148 17.84 3.49 -11.39
CA ASN A 148 18.42 3.55 -10.05
C ASN A 148 17.40 3.08 -9.01
N PRO A 149 17.84 2.54 -7.86
CA PRO A 149 16.93 2.22 -6.77
C PRO A 149 16.33 3.48 -6.14
N THR A 150 15.18 3.31 -5.47
CA THR A 150 14.53 4.36 -4.66
C THR A 150 14.39 3.87 -3.21
N THR A 151 14.67 4.75 -2.25
CA THR A 151 14.45 4.48 -0.82
C THR A 151 13.01 4.77 -0.46
N VAL A 152 12.39 3.91 0.35
CA VAL A 152 11.07 4.15 0.95
C VAL A 152 11.22 4.20 2.46
N GLY A 153 10.72 5.26 3.08
CA GLY A 153 10.62 5.38 4.54
C GLY A 153 9.48 4.52 5.08
N ILE A 154 9.75 3.63 6.03
CA ILE A 154 8.79 2.69 6.62
C ILE A 154 8.82 2.79 8.16
N GLY A 155 8.05 1.95 8.85
CA GLY A 155 7.92 1.95 10.30
C GLY A 155 6.86 2.93 10.78
N ASN A 156 7.22 4.20 10.93
CA ASN A 156 6.30 5.28 11.33
C ASN A 156 6.14 6.39 10.26
N GLN A 157 6.74 6.21 9.08
CA GLN A 157 6.74 7.20 8.00
C GLN A 157 5.61 6.95 7.00
N SER A 158 5.77 5.93 6.14
CA SER A 158 4.76 5.60 5.12
C SER A 158 3.51 4.95 5.72
N VAL A 159 2.35 5.50 5.39
CA VAL A 159 1.05 5.15 6.00
C VAL A 159 -0.07 5.05 4.98
N LEU A 160 -0.95 4.08 5.19
CA LEU A 160 -2.26 3.94 4.56
C LEU A 160 -3.35 4.27 5.56
N ARG A 161 -4.39 4.97 5.09
CA ARG A 161 -5.65 5.19 5.79
C ARG A 161 -6.73 4.53 4.96
N LEU A 162 -7.08 3.32 5.37
CA LEU A 162 -8.08 2.52 4.67
C LEU A 162 -9.48 3.13 4.91
N PRO A 163 -10.41 3.07 3.94
CA PRO A 163 -11.75 3.66 4.04
C PRO A 163 -12.73 2.81 4.89
N TYR A 164 -12.34 2.50 6.12
CA TYR A 164 -13.03 1.57 7.01
C TYR A 164 -13.16 2.10 8.45
N SER A 165 -14.05 1.49 9.23
CA SER A 165 -14.24 1.70 10.68
C SER A 165 -14.12 0.41 11.48
#